data_AF-A0A7Y7AG16-F1
#
_entry.id   AF-A0A7Y7AG16-F1
#
_cell.length_a   1.000
_cell.length_b   1.000
_cell.length_c   1.000
_cell.angle_alpha   90.00
_cell.angle_beta   90.00
_cell.angle_gamma   90.00
#
_symmetry.space_group_name_H-M   'P 1'
#
loop_
_entity.id
_entity.type
_entity.pdbx_description
1 polymer ?
#
loop_
_entity_poly.entity_id
_entity_poly.type
_entity_poly.pdbx_seq_one_letter_code
_entity_poly.pdbx_strand_id
1 'polypeptide(L)'
;MNTKILFTLLLLFTLPSAYAQKVKLKKEVIYVDGQATFSFAKRTHGTEIVVYTLNTKDELFTAIFYPGDNETRDDNYYRLVFTGDDKSMEYTRAYWNKSLITWLLEQGILTTDGKLDASKIDNFISKYDEKVSERTMILH
;
A
#
# COMPACT_ATOMS: atom_id res chain seq x y z
N MET A 1 -27.12 -28.49 36.79
CA MET A 1 -26.03 -28.12 35.86
C MET A 1 -25.43 -26.82 36.39
N ASN A 2 -24.16 -26.82 36.82
CA ASN A 2 -23.55 -25.66 37.48
C ASN A 2 -23.60 -24.44 36.57
N THR A 3 -24.28 -23.38 36.99
CA THR A 3 -24.41 -22.09 36.27
C THR A 3 -23.07 -21.49 35.87
N LYS A 4 -21.98 -21.83 36.59
CA LYS A 4 -20.60 -21.47 36.26
C LYS A 4 -20.09 -22.12 34.96
N ILE A 5 -20.53 -23.33 34.62
CA ILE A 5 -20.10 -24.04 33.40
C ILE A 5 -20.79 -23.45 32.16
N LEU A 6 -22.03 -22.98 32.30
CA LEU A 6 -22.77 -22.35 31.21
C LEU A 6 -22.17 -21.00 30.81
N PHE A 7 -21.64 -20.24 31.77
CA PHE A 7 -20.96 -18.97 31.50
C PHE A 7 -19.61 -19.14 30.80
N THR A 8 -18.85 -20.19 31.12
CA THR A 8 -17.56 -20.48 30.46
C THR A 8 -17.73 -20.88 29.00
N LEU A 9 -18.83 -21.55 28.64
CA LEU A 9 -19.09 -21.96 27.25
C LEU A 9 -19.47 -20.79 26.33
N LEU A 10 -20.07 -19.72 26.87
CA LEU A 10 -20.53 -18.57 26.10
C LEU A 10 -19.38 -17.63 25.69
N LEU A 11 -18.28 -17.60 26.45
CA LEU A 11 -17.11 -16.75 26.21
C LEU A 11 -16.22 -17.21 25.04
N LEU A 12 -16.37 -18.45 24.57
CA LEU A 12 -15.57 -19.00 23.46
C LEU A 12 -16.09 -18.60 22.07
N PHE A 13 -17.28 -18.02 21.97
CA PHE A 13 -17.90 -17.63 20.69
C PHE A 13 -17.67 -16.17 20.28
N THR A 14 -17.02 -15.35 21.13
CA THR A 14 -16.76 -13.93 20.82
C THR A 14 -15.31 -13.67 20.44
N LEU A 15 -14.59 -14.65 19.89
CA LEU A 15 -13.31 -14.36 19.26
C LEU A 15 -13.60 -13.50 18.04
N PRO A 16 -13.16 -12.22 17.99
CA PRO A 16 -13.25 -11.44 16.77
C PRO A 16 -12.39 -12.17 15.75
N SER A 17 -13.01 -12.68 14.70
CA SER A 17 -12.31 -13.14 13.51
C SER A 17 -11.46 -11.95 13.05
N ALA A 18 -10.14 -12.08 13.17
CA ALA A 18 -9.20 -11.11 12.62
C ALA A 18 -9.33 -11.17 11.09
N TYR A 19 -10.29 -10.44 10.54
CA TYR A 19 -10.47 -10.33 9.11
C TYR A 19 -9.30 -9.52 8.56
N ALA A 20 -8.30 -10.21 8.02
CA ALA A 20 -7.28 -9.56 7.20
C ALA A 20 -7.99 -8.91 6.00
N GLN A 21 -7.73 -7.62 5.77
CA GLN A 21 -8.35 -6.87 4.67
C GLN A 21 -8.00 -7.52 3.33
N LYS A 22 -9.02 -7.97 2.60
CA LYS A 22 -8.86 -8.67 1.33
C LYS A 22 -8.83 -7.67 0.19
N VAL A 23 -7.62 -7.35 -0.25
CA VAL A 23 -7.40 -6.51 -1.43
C VAL A 23 -7.43 -7.35 -2.73
N LYS A 24 -8.13 -6.86 -3.75
CA LYS A 24 -8.19 -7.43 -5.10
C LYS A 24 -8.15 -6.34 -6.17
N LEU A 25 -7.30 -6.49 -7.18
CA LEU A 25 -7.25 -5.60 -8.34
C LEU A 25 -7.92 -6.29 -9.53
N LYS A 26 -8.91 -5.66 -10.17
CA LYS A 26 -9.61 -6.22 -11.34
C LYS A 26 -10.20 -5.10 -12.19
N LYS A 27 -9.99 -5.16 -13.51
CA LYS A 27 -10.57 -4.22 -14.50
C LYS A 27 -10.44 -2.76 -14.05
N GLU A 28 -9.21 -2.33 -13.74
CA GLU A 28 -8.89 -0.93 -13.36
C GLU A 28 -9.55 -0.46 -12.05
N VAL A 29 -10.13 -1.38 -11.27
CA VAL A 29 -10.70 -1.12 -9.96
C VAL A 29 -9.94 -1.91 -8.90
N ILE A 30 -9.67 -1.25 -7.79
CA ILE A 30 -9.17 -1.85 -6.57
C ILE A 30 -10.35 -2.08 -5.64
N TYR A 31 -10.52 -3.33 -5.23
CA TYR A 31 -11.54 -3.75 -4.28
C TYR A 31 -10.90 -4.02 -2.92
N VAL A 32 -11.45 -3.43 -1.87
CA VAL A 32 -11.09 -3.72 -0.48
C VAL A 32 -12.28 -4.42 0.16
N ASP A 33 -12.05 -5.63 0.68
CA ASP A 33 -13.09 -6.49 1.25
C ASP A 33 -14.30 -6.72 0.32
N GLY A 34 -14.04 -6.71 -0.99
CA GLY A 34 -15.04 -6.92 -2.03
C GLY A 34 -15.81 -5.66 -2.44
N GLN A 35 -15.64 -4.54 -1.73
CA GLN A 35 -16.18 -3.24 -2.12
C GLN A 35 -15.25 -2.56 -3.11
N ALA A 36 -15.80 -1.93 -4.16
CA ALA A 36 -15.01 -1.08 -5.04
C ALA A 36 -14.58 0.18 -4.28
N THR A 37 -13.28 0.46 -4.20
CA THR A 37 -12.73 1.47 -3.28
C THR A 37 -11.85 2.50 -3.99
N PHE A 38 -11.04 2.06 -4.95
CA PHE A 38 -10.18 2.96 -5.74
C PHE A 38 -10.20 2.58 -7.21
N SER A 39 -9.79 3.51 -8.07
CA SER A 39 -9.46 3.23 -9.46
C SER A 39 -7.95 3.19 -9.64
N PHE A 40 -7.45 2.45 -10.63
CA PHE A 40 -6.04 2.46 -10.99
C PHE A 40 -5.84 2.37 -12.49
N ALA A 41 -4.75 2.96 -12.97
CA ALA A 41 -4.32 2.87 -14.35
C ALA A 41 -2.84 2.46 -14.41
N LYS A 42 -2.49 1.71 -15.46
CA LYS A 42 -1.11 1.44 -15.82
C LYS A 42 -0.69 2.44 -16.90
N ARG A 43 0.40 3.15 -16.67
CA ARG A 43 1.05 4.07 -17.62
C ARG A 43 2.43 3.52 -18.01
N THR A 44 3.06 4.14 -19.00
CA THR A 44 4.46 3.87 -19.37
C THR A 44 4.74 2.37 -19.57
N HIS A 45 3.92 1.71 -20.40
CA HIS A 45 4.00 0.26 -20.66
C HIS A 45 3.95 -0.63 -19.39
N GLY A 46 3.37 -0.14 -18.29
CA GLY A 46 3.18 -0.87 -17.05
C GLY A 46 4.26 -0.66 -16.00
N THR A 47 5.26 0.19 -16.25
CA THR A 47 6.27 0.57 -15.22
C THR A 47 5.75 1.62 -14.26
N GLU A 48 4.64 2.27 -14.58
CA GLU A 48 4.03 3.30 -13.75
C GLU A 48 2.58 2.92 -13.45
N ILE A 49 2.20 3.00 -12.18
CA ILE A 49 0.85 2.73 -11.73
C ILE A 49 0.35 3.93 -10.94
N VAL A 50 -0.77 4.45 -11.40
CA VAL A 50 -1.42 5.60 -10.80
C VAL A 50 -2.71 5.13 -10.14
N VAL A 51 -2.91 5.49 -8.88
CA VAL A 51 -4.11 5.18 -8.11
C VAL A 51 -4.90 6.46 -7.88
N TYR A 52 -6.21 6.36 -8.05
CA TYR A 52 -7.15 7.49 -8.00
C TYR A 52 -8.26 7.24 -6.99
N THR A 53 -8.90 8.32 -6.54
CA THR A 53 -10.24 8.24 -5.95
C THR A 53 -11.19 7.56 -6.96
N LEU A 54 -11.99 6.61 -6.48
CA LEU A 54 -12.82 5.72 -7.32
C LEU A 54 -13.64 6.50 -8.36
N ASN A 55 -13.50 6.11 -9.63
CA ASN A 55 -14.22 6.68 -10.78
C ASN A 55 -14.01 8.19 -10.98
N THR A 56 -12.91 8.75 -10.47
CA THR A 56 -12.53 10.15 -10.68
C THR A 56 -11.19 10.25 -11.40
N LYS A 57 -10.75 11.49 -11.65
CA LYS A 57 -9.40 11.81 -12.12
C LYS A 57 -8.49 12.31 -10.99
N ASP A 58 -8.96 12.25 -9.75
CA ASP A 58 -8.23 12.71 -8.58
C ASP A 58 -7.16 11.67 -8.23
N GLU A 59 -5.90 11.97 -8.53
CA GLU A 59 -4.75 11.10 -8.29
C GLU A 59 -4.41 11.13 -6.81
N LEU A 60 -4.27 9.94 -6.19
CA LEU A 60 -3.87 9.79 -4.80
C LEU A 60 -2.37 9.58 -4.68
N PHE A 61 -1.82 8.67 -5.49
CA PHE A 61 -0.39 8.41 -5.56
C PHE A 61 -0.02 7.69 -6.85
N THR A 62 1.27 7.72 -7.15
CA THR A 62 1.90 7.00 -8.26
C THR A 62 3.05 6.14 -7.75
N ALA A 63 3.07 4.87 -8.15
CA ALA A 63 4.20 3.97 -7.95
C ALA A 63 4.94 3.80 -9.29
N ILE A 64 6.22 4.17 -9.31
CA ILE A 64 7.07 4.15 -10.51
C ILE A 64 8.17 3.12 -10.30
N PHE A 65 8.30 2.17 -11.22
CA PHE A 65 9.41 1.23 -11.24
C PHE A 65 10.65 1.87 -11.89
N TYR A 66 11.76 1.81 -11.18
CA TYR A 66 13.08 2.17 -11.69
C TYR A 66 13.93 0.91 -11.82
N PRO A 67 14.31 0.53 -13.05
CA PRO A 67 15.26 -0.54 -13.22
C PRO A 67 16.63 -0.08 -12.71
N GLY A 68 17.33 -1.01 -12.07
CA GLY A 68 18.72 -0.87 -11.69
C GLY A 68 19.66 -0.77 -12.89
N ASP A 69 20.84 -0.17 -12.71
CA ASP A 69 21.82 0.07 -13.78
C ASP A 69 22.98 -0.94 -13.77
N ASN A 70 23.06 -1.83 -12.77
CA ASN A 70 24.19 -2.75 -12.62
C ASN A 70 23.80 -4.22 -12.68
N GLU A 71 24.45 -4.99 -13.55
CA GLU A 71 24.28 -6.45 -13.68
C GLU A 71 24.62 -7.24 -12.40
N THR A 72 25.25 -6.61 -11.41
CA THR A 72 25.79 -7.26 -10.19
C THR A 72 25.09 -6.85 -8.90
N ARG A 73 24.25 -5.82 -8.90
CA ARG A 73 23.46 -5.38 -7.74
C ARG A 73 22.00 -5.34 -8.14
N ASP A 74 21.12 -5.96 -7.36
CA ASP A 74 19.68 -5.77 -7.51
C ASP A 74 19.32 -4.40 -6.90
N ASP A 75 19.58 -3.34 -7.67
CA ASP A 75 19.24 -1.94 -7.35
C ASP A 75 17.90 -1.53 -7.96
N ASN A 76 17.07 -2.49 -8.34
CA ASN A 76 15.69 -2.24 -8.73
C ASN A 76 14.93 -1.66 -7.53
N TYR A 77 14.21 -0.57 -7.75
CA TYR A 77 13.35 0.00 -6.72
C TYR A 77 12.09 0.59 -7.31
N TYR A 78 11.13 0.83 -6.41
CA TYR A 78 9.96 1.63 -6.71
C TYR A 78 10.09 2.98 -6.02
N ARG A 79 9.69 4.04 -6.71
CA ARG A 79 9.41 5.34 -6.10
C ARG A 79 7.90 5.47 -5.92
N LEU A 80 7.47 5.65 -4.68
CA LEU A 80 6.09 6.01 -4.35
C LEU A 80 5.99 7.52 -4.20
N VAL A 81 5.20 8.16 -5.04
CA VAL A 81 4.95 9.61 -5.03
C VAL A 81 3.52 9.85 -4.59
N PHE A 82 3.33 10.57 -3.48
CA PHE A 82 2.00 10.94 -2.99
C PHE A 82 1.56 12.26 -3.64
N THR A 83 0.43 12.23 -4.31
CA THR A 83 -0.09 13.39 -5.05
C THR A 83 -0.61 14.44 -4.05
N GLY A 84 -0.28 15.71 -4.30
CA GLY A 84 -0.74 16.86 -3.49
C GLY A 84 0.27 17.41 -2.49
N ASP A 85 1.24 16.59 -2.05
CA ASP A 85 2.18 16.97 -0.98
C ASP A 85 3.65 17.08 -1.43
N ASP A 86 3.99 16.80 -2.69
CA ASP A 86 5.37 16.70 -3.22
C ASP A 86 6.28 15.79 -2.37
N LYS A 87 5.67 14.74 -1.80
CA LYS A 87 6.32 13.77 -0.93
C LYS A 87 6.51 12.46 -1.68
N SER A 88 7.71 11.90 -1.55
CA SER A 88 8.01 10.60 -2.13
C SER A 88 8.94 9.78 -1.24
N MET A 89 8.96 8.48 -1.50
CA MET A 89 9.92 7.57 -0.91
C MET A 89 10.33 6.49 -1.90
N GLU A 90 11.47 5.88 -1.64
CA GLU A 90 11.99 4.77 -2.41
C GLU A 90 11.94 3.49 -1.58
N TYR A 91 11.61 2.37 -2.23
CA TYR A 91 11.55 1.07 -1.57
C TYR A 91 11.88 -0.05 -2.54
N THR A 92 12.58 -1.07 -2.06
CA THR A 92 12.99 -2.25 -2.86
C THR A 92 11.99 -3.40 -2.74
N ARG A 93 11.08 -3.34 -1.77
CA ARG A 93 10.04 -4.36 -1.60
C ARG A 93 9.23 -4.47 -2.90
N ALA A 94 9.09 -5.68 -3.44
CA ALA A 94 8.38 -5.97 -4.69
C ALA A 94 6.85 -5.80 -4.62
N TYR A 95 6.38 -4.78 -3.90
CA TYR A 95 4.99 -4.48 -3.61
C TYR A 95 4.52 -3.37 -4.54
N TRP A 96 4.16 -3.71 -5.77
CA TRP A 96 3.44 -2.78 -6.65
C TRP A 96 1.95 -3.12 -6.78
N ASN A 97 1.58 -4.36 -6.50
CA ASN A 97 0.23 -4.90 -6.75
C ASN A 97 -0.65 -4.79 -5.50
N LYS A 98 -1.49 -5.81 -5.26
CA LYS A 98 -2.22 -6.03 -4.00
C LYS A 98 -1.40 -5.66 -2.76
N SER A 99 -0.13 -6.07 -2.70
CA SER A 99 0.69 -5.89 -1.50
C SER A 99 1.00 -4.42 -1.19
N LEU A 100 1.11 -3.55 -2.20
CA LEU A 100 1.29 -2.11 -1.97
C LEU A 100 0.06 -1.53 -1.27
N ILE A 101 -1.09 -1.81 -1.85
CA ILE A 101 -2.38 -1.32 -1.35
C ILE A 101 -2.62 -1.83 0.07
N THR A 102 -2.38 -3.12 0.32
CA THR A 102 -2.47 -3.70 1.66
C THR A 102 -1.52 -3.00 2.63
N TRP A 103 -0.27 -2.76 2.24
CA TRP A 103 0.70 -2.08 3.09
C TRP A 103 0.28 -0.65 3.44
N LEU A 104 -0.21 0.12 2.46
CA LEU A 104 -0.70 1.47 2.70
C LEU A 104 -1.97 1.50 3.56
N LEU A 105 -2.86 0.52 3.43
CA LEU A 105 -4.02 0.34 4.33
C LEU A 105 -3.58 -0.02 5.76
N GLU A 106 -2.60 -0.91 5.92
CA GLU A 106 -2.05 -1.31 7.22
C GLU A 106 -1.36 -0.16 7.95
N GLN A 107 -0.73 0.76 7.21
CA GLN A 107 -0.12 1.97 7.78
C GLN A 107 -1.13 3.12 7.93
N GLY A 108 -2.39 2.93 7.54
CA GLY A 108 -3.43 3.95 7.60
C GLY A 108 -3.22 5.13 6.64
N ILE A 109 -2.35 4.96 5.63
CA ILE A 109 -2.14 5.95 4.56
C ILE A 109 -3.34 5.95 3.62
N LEU A 110 -3.86 4.76 3.32
CA LEU A 110 -5.15 4.60 2.65
C LEU A 110 -6.20 4.17 3.66
N THR A 111 -7.44 4.56 3.40
CA THR A 111 -8.59 4.16 4.18
C THR A 111 -9.50 3.23 3.38
N THR A 112 -10.27 2.40 4.08
CA THR A 112 -11.22 1.47 3.43
C THR A 112 -12.40 2.19 2.77
N ASP A 113 -12.64 3.46 3.10
CA ASP A 113 -13.64 4.33 2.46
C ASP A 113 -13.10 5.08 1.22
N GLY A 114 -11.90 4.77 0.76
CA GLY A 114 -11.39 5.27 -0.53
C GLY A 114 -10.67 6.61 -0.46
N LYS A 115 -10.08 6.95 0.69
CA LYS A 115 -9.33 8.21 0.89
C LYS A 115 -7.86 7.93 1.19
N LEU A 116 -7.08 8.99 1.01
CA LEU A 116 -5.69 9.07 1.45
C LEU A 116 -5.59 10.00 2.66
N ASP A 117 -4.91 9.56 3.72
CA ASP A 117 -4.66 10.35 4.93
C ASP A 117 -3.26 10.96 4.88
N ALA A 118 -3.19 12.22 4.44
CA ALA A 118 -1.94 12.98 4.30
C ALA A 118 -1.17 13.13 5.64
N SER A 119 -1.89 13.10 6.78
CA SER A 119 -1.27 13.28 8.10
C SER A 119 -0.33 12.13 8.51
N LYS A 120 -0.41 10.99 7.82
CA LYS A 120 0.40 9.80 8.08
C LYS A 120 1.64 9.70 7.19
N ILE A 121 1.69 10.45 6.10
CA ILE A 121 2.71 10.30 5.06
C ILE A 121 4.12 10.55 5.61
N ASP A 122 4.34 11.61 6.38
CA ASP A 122 5.69 11.95 6.87
C ASP A 122 6.28 10.85 7.76
N ASN A 123 5.46 10.32 8.67
CA ASN A 123 5.88 9.22 9.55
C ASN A 123 6.13 7.93 8.76
N PHE A 124 5.34 7.68 7.71
CA PHE A 124 5.52 6.53 6.84
C PHE A 124 6.83 6.62 6.06
N ILE A 125 7.09 7.75 5.40
CA ILE A 125 8.34 8.02 4.66
C ILE A 125 9.54 7.91 5.60
N SER A 126 9.51 8.58 6.76
CA SER A 126 10.61 8.53 7.72
C SER A 126 10.97 7.11 8.18
N LYS A 127 10.01 6.17 8.16
CA LYS A 127 10.19 4.81 8.62
C LYS A 127 10.68 3.85 7.53
N TYR A 128 10.33 4.12 6.28
CA TYR A 128 10.44 3.13 5.21
C TYR A 128 11.16 3.63 3.96
N ASP A 129 11.47 4.91 3.85
CA ASP A 129 12.27 5.42 2.74
C ASP A 129 13.68 4.83 2.78
N GLU A 130 13.98 4.04 1.77
CA GLU A 130 15.22 3.29 1.64
C GLU A 130 16.33 4.12 0.99
N LYS A 131 16.00 5.26 0.39
CA LYS A 131 16.91 6.18 -0.31
C LYS A 131 17.85 5.45 -1.27
N VAL A 132 17.28 4.54 -2.06
CA VAL A 132 18.03 3.61 -2.93
C VAL A 132 18.91 4.37 -3.92
N SER A 133 18.38 5.43 -4.53
CA SER A 133 19.09 6.27 -5.49
C SER A 133 20.30 7.00 -4.90
N GLU A 134 20.29 7.29 -3.59
CA GLU A 134 21.40 7.95 -2.90
C GLU A 134 22.53 6.97 -2.54
N ARG A 135 22.27 5.66 -2.49
CA ARG A 135 23.27 4.63 -2.13
C ARG A 135 24.42 4.56 -3.13
N THR A 136 24.21 5.00 -4.36
CA THR A 136 25.17 4.91 -5.46
C THR A 136 26.23 6.04 -5.43
N MET A 137 26.08 7.09 -4.60
CA MET A 137 27.02 8.22 -4.58
C MET A 137 28.28 8.03 -3.70
N ILE A 138 28.40 6.94 -2.92
CA ILE A 138 29.56 6.72 -2.02
C ILE A 138 30.64 5.85 -2.70
N LEU A 139 31.08 6.17 -3.92
CA LEU A 139 32.27 5.59 -4.53
C LEU A 139 32.84 6.58 -5.56
N HIS A 140 33.44 7.68 -5.12
CA HIS A 140 34.41 8.46 -5.89
C HIS A 140 35.55 8.86 -4.96
#